data_AF-A0A1G7DYZ6-F1
#
_entry.id   AF-A0A1G7DYZ6-F1
#
_cell.length_a   1.000
_cell.length_b   1.000
_cell.length_c   1.000
_cell.angle_alpha   90.00
_cell.angle_beta   90.00
_cell.angle_gamma   90.00
#
_symmetry.space_group_name_H-M   'P 1'
#
loop_
_entity.id
_entity.type
_entity.pdbx_description
1 polymer ?
#
loop_
_entity_poly.entity_id
_entity_poly.type
_entity_poly.pdbx_seq_one_letter_code
_entity_poly.pdbx_strand_id
1 'polypeptide(L)'
;MSRQQLVIIGNGMAPGRMLEHLFEAQGDFDVTIFNAEPRVNVSLSRTELDWRFIGTIDDIPRQAARCVENDETKIAVFRTADDRIFALEDKCPHKNGPLSQGIVHGG
;
A
#
# COMPACT_ATOMS: atom_id res chain seq x y z
N MET A 1 -9.31 21.53 -4.19
CA MET A 1 -9.77 20.30 -3.49
C MET A 1 -8.56 19.68 -2.82
N SER A 2 -8.69 19.06 -1.66
CA SER A 2 -7.56 18.37 -1.01
C SER A 2 -7.23 17.10 -1.79
N ARG A 3 -5.94 16.87 -2.09
CA ARG A 3 -5.47 15.62 -2.71
C ARG A 3 -5.87 14.40 -1.90
N GLN A 4 -6.28 13.34 -2.59
CA GLN A 4 -6.55 12.05 -1.95
C GLN A 4 -5.22 11.29 -1.82
N GLN A 5 -4.94 10.76 -0.62
CA GLN A 5 -3.75 9.93 -0.39
C GLN A 5 -3.99 8.52 -0.94
N LEU A 6 -3.09 8.04 -1.80
CA LEU A 6 -3.20 6.72 -2.44
C LEU A 6 -1.92 5.91 -2.21
N VAL A 7 -2.07 4.74 -1.60
CA VAL A 7 -0.94 3.84 -1.34
C VAL A 7 -1.03 2.60 -2.19
N ILE A 8 0.08 2.29 -2.84
CA ILE A 8 0.25 1.15 -3.73
C ILE A 8 1.40 0.30 -3.20
N ILE A 9 1.18 -1.01 -3.11
CA ILE A 9 2.20 -1.98 -2.69
C ILE A 9 2.59 -2.81 -3.90
N GLY A 10 3.86 -2.70 -4.32
CA GLY A 10 4.41 -3.29 -5.55
C GLY A 10 4.31 -2.34 -6.75
N ASN A 11 5.31 -2.37 -7.65
CA ASN A 11 5.38 -1.50 -8.83
C ASN A 11 5.41 -2.30 -10.15
N GLY A 12 4.46 -3.22 -10.32
CA GLY A 12 4.29 -3.98 -11.56
C GLY A 12 3.44 -3.24 -12.61
N MET A 13 3.23 -3.87 -13.77
CA MET A 13 2.34 -3.36 -14.83
C MET A 13 0.92 -3.04 -14.35
N ALA A 14 0.43 -3.81 -13.38
CA ALA A 14 -0.91 -3.68 -12.79
C ALA A 14 -1.13 -2.32 -12.09
N PRO A 15 -0.33 -1.95 -11.06
CA PRO A 15 -0.30 -0.60 -10.51
C PRO A 15 -0.06 0.52 -11.53
N GLY A 16 0.82 0.30 -12.51
CA GLY A 16 1.11 1.28 -13.56
C GLY A 16 -0.12 1.64 -14.40
N ARG A 17 -0.85 0.64 -14.89
CA ARG A 17 -2.09 0.83 -15.66
C ARG A 17 -3.21 1.48 -14.85
N MET A 18 -3.27 1.18 -13.56
CA MET A 18 -4.23 1.80 -12.65
C MET A 18 -3.93 3.29 -12.46
N LEU A 19 -2.66 3.66 -12.26
CA LEU A 19 -2.27 5.07 -12.16
C LEU A 19 -2.57 5.84 -13.44
N GLU A 20 -2.30 5.24 -14.61
CA GLU A 20 -2.72 5.80 -15.90
C GLU A 20 -4.22 6.12 -15.90
N HIS A 21 -5.07 5.15 -15.54
CA HIS A 21 -6.52 5.34 -15.54
C HIS A 21 -7.00 6.40 -14.53
N LEU A 22 -6.43 6.43 -13.32
CA LEU A 22 -6.81 7.38 -12.27
C LEU A 22 -6.41 8.82 -12.63
N PHE A 23 -5.24 9.00 -13.26
CA PHE A 23 -4.79 10.31 -13.71
C PHE A 23 -5.53 10.77 -14.96
N GLU A 24 -5.88 9.87 -15.88
CA GLU A 24 -6.78 10.16 -17.02
C GLU A 24 -8.18 10.58 -16.55
N ALA A 25 -8.68 9.99 -15.46
CA ALA A 25 -9.94 10.37 -14.82
C ALA A 25 -9.87 11.71 -14.05
N GLN A 26 -8.77 12.47 -14.18
CA GLN A 26 -8.50 13.74 -13.48
C GLN A 26 -8.52 13.62 -11.95
N GLY A 27 -8.16 12.45 -11.42
CA GLY A 27 -7.97 12.27 -9.99
C GLY A 27 -6.75 13.04 -9.48
N ASP A 28 -6.94 13.86 -8.45
CA ASP A 28 -5.86 14.57 -7.76
C ASP A 28 -5.38 13.73 -6.56
N PHE A 29 -4.43 12.85 -6.82
CA PHE A 29 -3.87 11.91 -5.83
C PHE A 29 -2.43 12.25 -5.46
N ASP A 30 -2.10 12.07 -4.20
CA ASP A 30 -0.72 11.99 -3.70
C ASP A 30 -0.37 10.51 -3.54
N VAL A 31 0.50 10.00 -4.41
CA VAL A 31 0.75 8.56 -4.58
C VAL A 31 2.06 8.16 -3.93
N THR A 32 1.99 7.20 -3.01
CA THR A 32 3.19 6.54 -2.47
C THR A 32 3.22 5.08 -2.88
N ILE A 33 4.33 4.65 -3.51
CA ILE A 33 4.55 3.27 -3.94
C ILE A 33 5.62 2.62 -3.07
N PHE A 34 5.27 1.49 -2.43
CA PHE A 34 6.21 0.68 -1.65
C PHE A 34 6.67 -0.54 -2.44
N ASN A 35 7.89 -1.00 -2.16
CA ASN A 35 8.50 -2.15 -2.84
C ASN A 35 8.60 -1.98 -4.37
N ALA A 36 8.97 -0.78 -4.83
CA ALA A 36 9.23 -0.52 -6.24
C ALA A 36 10.51 -1.24 -6.69
N GLU A 37 10.37 -2.34 -7.43
CA GLU A 37 11.53 -3.01 -8.02
C GLU A 37 12.18 -2.12 -9.11
N PRO A 38 13.53 -2.06 -9.19
CA PRO A 38 14.24 -1.22 -10.17
C PRO A 38 14.06 -1.65 -11.62
N ARG A 39 13.49 -2.84 -11.86
CA ARG A 39 13.36 -3.45 -13.19
C ARG A 39 11.91 -3.87 -13.41
N VAL A 40 11.13 -2.98 -14.02
CA VAL A 40 9.87 -3.35 -14.65
C VAL A 40 10.20 -4.36 -15.75
N ASN A 41 9.84 -5.63 -15.56
CA ASN A 41 9.68 -6.56 -16.66
C ASN A 41 8.82 -7.75 -16.24
N VAL A 42 7.50 -7.64 -16.40
CA VAL A 42 6.68 -8.81 -16.75
C VAL A 42 5.54 -8.35 -17.66
N SER A 43 5.51 -8.90 -18.88
CA SER A 43 4.34 -8.85 -19.75
C SER A 43 3.24 -9.69 -19.09
N LEU A 44 2.34 -9.05 -18.35
CA LEU A 44 1.13 -9.70 -17.87
C LEU A 44 0.06 -9.53 -18.95
N SER A 45 -0.26 -10.63 -19.64
CA SER A 45 -1.43 -10.72 -20.49
C SER A 45 -2.67 -10.50 -19.63
N ARG A 46 -3.17 -9.26 -19.63
CA ARG A 46 -4.55 -8.85 -19.32
C ARG A 46 -5.26 -9.75 -18.31
N THR A 47 -4.71 -9.85 -17.09
CA THR A 47 -5.37 -10.51 -15.97
C THR A 47 -6.20 -9.44 -15.28
N GLU A 48 -7.50 -9.68 -15.14
CA GLU A 48 -8.43 -8.81 -14.42
C GLU A 48 -7.85 -8.53 -13.04
N LEU A 49 -7.59 -7.25 -12.75
CA LEU A 49 -7.10 -6.83 -11.44
C LEU A 49 -8.21 -7.08 -10.43
N ASP A 50 -8.04 -8.08 -9.56
CA ASP A 50 -8.99 -8.37 -8.49
C ASP A 50 -8.75 -7.41 -7.32
N TRP A 51 -9.54 -6.34 -7.29
CA TRP A 51 -9.46 -5.31 -6.28
C TRP A 51 -10.19 -5.74 -5.02
N ARG A 52 -9.47 -5.77 -3.90
CA ARG A 52 -10.06 -6.03 -2.59
C ARG A 52 -10.10 -4.77 -1.75
N PHE A 53 -11.30 -4.39 -1.31
CA PHE A 53 -11.45 -3.38 -0.28
C PHE A 53 -10.91 -3.93 1.05
N ILE A 54 -9.92 -3.23 1.62
CA ILE A 54 -9.27 -3.62 2.87
C ILE A 54 -9.62 -2.70 4.03
N GLY A 55 -10.17 -1.51 3.78
CA GLY A 55 -10.57 -0.56 4.81
C GLY A 55 -10.46 0.91 4.42
N THR A 56 -10.72 1.78 5.40
CA THR A 56 -10.52 3.23 5.34
C THR A 56 -9.32 3.65 6.18
N ILE A 57 -8.86 4.89 6.02
CA ILE A 57 -7.77 5.45 6.84
C ILE A 57 -8.10 5.43 8.34
N ASP A 58 -9.38 5.55 8.71
CA ASP A 58 -9.83 5.58 10.10
C ASP A 58 -9.84 4.21 10.76
N ASP A 59 -9.72 3.13 9.98
CA ASP A 59 -9.49 1.79 10.52
C ASP A 59 -8.07 1.61 11.08
N ILE A 60 -7.19 2.61 10.88
CA ILE A 60 -5.81 2.62 11.36
C ILE A 60 -5.64 3.90 12.20
N PRO A 61 -5.51 3.79 13.53
CA PRO A 61 -5.19 4.95 14.36
C PRO A 61 -3.87 5.59 13.93
N ARG A 62 -3.73 6.91 14.14
CA ARG A 62 -2.45 7.59 13.91
C ARG A 62 -1.34 6.94 14.72
N GLN A 63 -0.18 6.80 14.10
CA GLN A 63 0.99 6.13 14.67
C GLN A 63 0.76 4.65 15.04
N ALA A 64 -0.21 4.01 14.40
CA ALA A 64 -0.50 2.60 14.56
C ALA A 64 -0.39 1.87 13.22
N ALA A 65 -0.59 0.57 13.28
CA ALA A 65 -0.63 -0.30 12.13
C ALA A 65 -1.82 -1.25 12.21
N ARG A 66 -2.17 -1.80 11.05
CA ARG A 66 -3.19 -2.83 10.88
C ARG A 66 -2.64 -3.95 10.03
N CYS A 67 -2.92 -5.20 10.41
CA CYS A 67 -2.68 -6.35 9.55
C CYS A 67 -3.86 -6.54 8.60
N VAL A 68 -3.54 -6.72 7.32
CA VAL A 68 -4.46 -7.11 6.25
C VAL A 68 -4.06 -8.50 5.78
N GLU A 69 -5.04 -9.40 5.69
CA GLU A 69 -4.81 -10.77 5.23
C GLU A 69 -5.07 -10.87 3.72
N ASN A 70 -4.11 -11.47 3.02
CA ASN A 70 -4.18 -11.76 1.59
C ASN A 70 -3.69 -13.20 1.36
N ASP A 71 -4.60 -14.16 1.56
CA ASP A 71 -4.32 -15.59 1.53
C ASP A 71 -3.16 -15.97 2.47
N GLU A 72 -2.04 -16.44 1.94
CA GLU A 72 -0.86 -16.82 2.71
C GLU A 72 0.01 -15.62 3.12
N THR A 73 -0.20 -14.45 2.51
CA THR A 73 0.56 -13.23 2.79
C THR A 73 -0.19 -12.36 3.79
N LYS A 74 0.50 -11.92 4.83
CA LYS A 74 0.02 -10.86 5.72
C LYS A 74 0.69 -9.55 5.36
N ILE A 75 -0.07 -8.47 5.33
CA ILE A 75 0.40 -7.14 4.96
C ILE A 75 0.19 -6.22 6.17
N ALA A 76 1.25 -5.60 6.65
CA ALA A 76 1.17 -4.54 7.65
C ALA A 76 0.97 -3.20 6.94
N VAL A 77 -0.12 -2.51 7.29
CA VAL A 77 -0.45 -1.16 6.82
C VAL A 77 -0.30 -0.19 7.99
N PHE A 78 0.60 0.78 7.87
CA PHE A 78 0.95 1.76 8.90
C PHE A 78 0.36 3.12 8.57
N ARG A 79 -0.04 3.87 9.60
CA ARG A 79 -0.42 5.28 9.50
C ARG A 79 0.52 6.13 10.34
N THR A 80 1.14 7.14 9.74
CA THR A 80 2.00 8.10 10.45
C THR A 80 1.18 9.13 11.24
N ALA A 81 1.85 10.04 11.96
CA ALA A 81 1.19 11.13 12.67
C ALA A 81 0.52 12.16 11.72
N ASP A 82 1.07 12.30 10.51
CA ASP A 82 0.62 13.21 9.46
C ASP A 82 -0.24 12.53 8.38
N ASP A 83 -0.86 11.39 8.71
CA ASP A 83 -1.81 10.66 7.86
C ASP A 83 -1.23 10.09 6.56
N ARG A 84 0.10 9.94 6.47
CA ARG A 84 0.73 9.13 5.42
C ARG A 84 0.55 7.65 5.72
N ILE A 85 0.30 6.87 4.68
CA ILE A 85 0.09 5.42 4.78
C ILE A 85 1.29 4.70 4.17
N PHE A 86 1.74 3.64 4.85
CA PHE A 86 2.84 2.78 4.42
C PHE A 86 2.38 1.34 4.46
N ALA A 87 2.86 0.48 3.56
CA ALA A 87 2.55 -0.93 3.69
C ALA A 87 3.62 -1.87 3.13
N LEU A 88 3.78 -3.01 3.79
CA LEU A 88 4.75 -4.06 3.47
C LEU A 88 4.29 -5.41 4.04
N GLU A 89 5.00 -6.49 3.72
CA GLU A 89 4.77 -7.80 4.35
C GLU A 89 4.85 -7.67 5.89
N ASP A 90 3.91 -8.28 6.61
CA ASP A 90 3.80 -8.23 8.07
C ASP A 90 4.81 -9.17 8.76
N LYS A 91 6.09 -8.98 8.43
CA LYS A 91 7.17 -9.85 8.86
C LYS A 91 8.43 -9.06 9.20
N CYS A 92 8.82 -9.10 10.47
CA CYS A 92 10.03 -8.45 10.93
C CYS A 92 11.28 -9.20 10.41
N PRO A 93 12.23 -8.52 9.74
CA PRO A 93 13.42 -9.17 9.19
C PRO A 93 14.39 -9.72 10.25
N HIS A 94 14.22 -9.33 11.52
CA HIS A 94 15.09 -9.76 12.62
C HIS A 94 14.51 -10.93 13.40
N LYS A 95 13.26 -10.79 13.87
CA LYS A 95 12.63 -11.75 14.79
C LYS A 95 11.46 -12.52 14.18
N ASN A 96 11.14 -12.29 12.90
CA ASN A 96 9.98 -12.85 12.21
C ASN A 96 8.62 -12.59 12.90
N GLY A 97 8.56 -11.69 13.89
CA GLY A 97 7.31 -11.26 14.51
C GLY A 97 6.52 -10.29 13.62
N PRO A 98 5.22 -10.10 13.87
CA PRO A 98 4.37 -9.19 13.10
C PRO A 98 4.79 -7.74 13.33
N LEU A 99 5.08 -7.02 12.24
CA LEU A 99 5.38 -5.59 12.27
C LEU A 99 4.14 -4.75 12.61
N SER A 100 2.95 -5.24 12.28
CA SER A 100 1.66 -4.63 12.59
C SER A 100 1.39 -4.47 14.09
N GLN A 101 2.13 -5.17 14.95
CA GLN A 101 2.07 -5.05 16.41
C GLN A 101 3.08 -4.04 16.98
N GLY A 102 3.93 -3.44 16.14
CA GLY A 102 4.88 -2.41 16.53
C GLY A 102 4.26 -1.04 16.71
N ILE A 103 4.95 -0.16 17.45
CA ILE A 103 4.60 1.26 17.57
C ILE A 103 5.28 2.02 16.43
N VAL A 104 4.53 2.87 15.72
CA VAL A 104 5.09 3.73 14.68
C VAL A 104 5.68 4.98 15.33
N HIS A 105 7.00 5.13 15.23
CA HIS A 105 7.71 6.32 15.69
C HIS A 105 8.34 7.03 14.49
N GLY A 106 8.26 8.36 14.50
CA GLY A 106 8.74 9.18 13.37
C GLY A 106 7.72 9.24 12.24
N GLY A 107 7.81 10.32 11.46
CA GLY A 107 6.80 10.71 10.47
C GLY A 107 6.69 12.21 10.43
#